data_AF-A0A4Y4AXD4-F1
#
_entry.id   AF-A0A4Y4AXD4-F1
#
_cell.length_a   1.000
_cell.length_b   1.000
_cell.length_c   1.000
_cell.angle_alpha   90.00
_cell.angle_beta   90.00
_cell.angle_gamma   90.00
#
_symmetry.space_group_name_H-M   'P 1'
#
loop_
_entity.id
_entity.type
_entity.pdbx_description
1 polymer ?
#
loop_
_entity_poly.entity_id
_entity_poly.type
_entity_poly.pdbx_seq_one_letter_code
_entity_poly.pdbx_strand_id
1 'polypeptide(L)'
;MGSGKMAIQMMNQMMESFKSSYSKVNDTFWEDFKKEIKAEDITNMIIPIYDKHYTESDIDQLIAFYNSPIGKKMIATMPQVMQESMVAGQAWGKQISEKVIAKLKEKDKLEK
;
A
#
# COMPACT_ATOMS: atom_id res chain seq x y z
N MET A 1 2.09 9.16 -2.24
CA MET A 1 1.16 8.36 -1.43
C MET A 1 1.63 8.56 0.01
N GLY A 2 1.01 9.51 0.71
CA GLY A 2 1.28 9.72 2.14
C GLY A 2 0.22 8.99 2.96
N SER A 3 0.49 8.80 4.24
CA SER A 3 -0.43 8.21 5.24
C SER A 3 -1.82 8.87 5.23
N GLY A 4 -1.89 10.20 5.07
CA GLY A 4 -3.16 10.92 4.93
C GLY A 4 -3.96 10.56 3.67
N LYS A 5 -3.31 10.41 2.51
CA LYS A 5 -3.99 10.00 1.27
C LYS A 5 -4.51 8.56 1.36
N MET A 6 -3.75 7.68 2.01
CA MET A 6 -4.16 6.29 2.26
C MET A 6 -5.36 6.23 3.21
N ALA A 7 -5.34 6.99 4.29
CA ALA A 7 -6.45 7.07 5.22
C ALA A 7 -7.74 7.62 4.56
N ILE A 8 -7.64 8.66 3.72
CA ILE A 8 -8.77 9.16 2.93
C ILE A 8 -9.30 8.10 1.97
N GLN A 9 -8.41 7.35 1.32
CA GLN A 9 -8.81 6.26 0.42
C GLN A 9 -9.55 5.15 1.18
N MET A 10 -9.05 4.73 2.33
CA MET A 10 -9.70 3.73 3.19
C MET A 10 -11.07 4.23 3.68
N MET A 11 -11.16 5.49 4.10
CA MET A 11 -12.41 6.12 4.51
C MET A 11 -13.45 6.11 3.38
N ASN A 12 -13.04 6.48 2.17
CA ASN A 12 -13.95 6.43 1.01
C ASN A 12 -14.41 5.00 0.71
N GLN A 13 -13.51 4.02 0.74
CA GLN A 13 -13.87 2.62 0.53
C GLN A 13 -14.84 2.10 1.61
N MET A 14 -14.61 2.48 2.87
CA MET A 14 -15.50 2.14 3.98
C MET A 14 -16.88 2.77 3.77
N MET A 15 -16.94 4.04 3.36
CA MET A 15 -18.19 4.75 3.08
C MET A 15 -18.99 4.09 1.95
N GLU A 16 -18.32 3.71 0.85
CA GLU A 16 -18.95 2.98 -0.25
C GLU A 16 -19.49 1.62 0.19
N SER A 17 -18.74 0.90 1.04
CA SER A 17 -19.21 -0.37 1.63
C SER A 17 -20.46 -0.16 2.48
N PHE A 18 -20.51 0.89 3.29
CA PHE A 18 -21.69 1.24 4.08
C PHE A 18 -22.87 1.62 3.20
N LYS A 19 -22.65 2.50 2.20
CA LYS A 19 -23.68 2.90 1.24
C LYS A 19 -24.27 1.70 0.50
N SER A 20 -23.43 0.76 0.07
CA SER A 20 -23.89 -0.47 -0.57
C SER A 20 -24.66 -1.39 0.38
N SER A 21 -24.30 -1.45 1.66
CA SER A 21 -24.97 -2.28 2.66
C SER A 21 -26.30 -1.69 3.12
N TYR A 22 -26.45 -0.37 3.04
CA TYR A 22 -27.61 0.40 3.46
C TYR A 22 -28.25 1.12 2.27
N SER A 23 -28.51 0.39 1.19
CA SER A 23 -29.03 0.93 -0.08
C SER A 23 -30.40 1.60 0.00
N LYS A 24 -31.12 1.45 1.12
CA LYS A 24 -32.41 2.13 1.40
C LYS A 24 -32.24 3.54 1.97
N VAL A 25 -31.03 3.90 2.40
CA VAL A 25 -30.71 5.24 2.91
C VAL A 25 -30.44 6.16 1.72
N ASN A 26 -31.05 7.35 1.71
CA ASN A 26 -30.92 8.29 0.60
C ASN A 26 -29.50 8.89 0.50
N ASP A 27 -29.15 9.40 -0.68
CA ASP A 27 -27.84 10.01 -0.93
C ASP A 27 -27.56 11.23 -0.05
N THR A 28 -28.61 11.99 0.31
CA THR A 28 -28.48 13.20 1.16
C THR A 28 -27.87 12.88 2.52
N PHE A 29 -28.25 11.78 3.16
CA PHE A 29 -27.66 11.34 4.42
C PHE A 29 -26.15 11.10 4.29
N TRP A 30 -25.72 10.41 3.23
CA TRP A 30 -24.30 10.09 3.03
C TRP A 30 -23.47 11.35 2.76
N GLU A 31 -24.01 12.28 1.99
CA GLU A 31 -23.38 13.58 1.73
C GLU A 31 -23.26 14.42 3.01
N ASP A 32 -24.29 14.42 3.86
CA ASP A 32 -24.25 15.14 5.14
C ASP A 32 -23.30 14.49 6.13
N PHE A 33 -23.35 13.17 6.27
CA PHE A 33 -22.44 12.43 7.15
C PHE A 33 -20.97 12.59 6.73
N LYS A 34 -20.68 12.63 5.42
CA LYS A 34 -19.32 12.88 4.92
C LYS A 34 -18.78 14.25 5.33
N LYS A 35 -19.64 15.26 5.51
CA LYS A 35 -19.24 16.60 6.02
C LYS A 35 -18.89 16.58 7.50
N GLU A 36 -19.41 15.63 8.27
CA GLU A 36 -19.06 15.45 9.68
C GLU A 36 -17.65 14.87 9.83
N ILE A 37 -17.14 14.15 8.83
CA ILE A 37 -15.80 13.59 8.86
C ILE A 37 -14.77 14.66 8.54
N LYS A 38 -13.95 14.99 9.53
CA LYS A 38 -12.90 16.00 9.38
C LYS A 38 -11.59 15.32 8.99
N ALA A 39 -10.96 15.80 7.92
CA ALA A 39 -9.61 15.36 7.54
C ALA A 39 -8.57 15.62 8.66
N GLU A 40 -8.85 16.59 9.52
CA GLU A 40 -8.09 16.91 10.73
C GLU A 40 -8.02 15.74 11.71
N ASP A 41 -9.08 14.94 11.84
CA ASP A 41 -9.12 13.81 12.80
C ASP A 41 -8.05 12.78 12.46
N ILE A 42 -7.94 12.43 11.18
CA ILE A 42 -6.92 11.53 10.65
C ILE A 42 -5.52 12.11 10.87
N THR A 43 -5.36 13.42 10.61
CA THR A 43 -4.07 14.09 10.76
C THR A 43 -3.60 14.08 12.21
N ASN A 44 -4.48 14.43 13.14
CA ASN A 44 -4.23 14.43 14.59
C ASN A 44 -3.88 13.03 15.12
N MET A 45 -4.46 11.98 14.55
CA MET A 45 -4.13 10.60 14.90
C MET A 45 -2.73 10.19 14.41
N ILE A 46 -2.29 10.70 13.26
CA ILE A 46 -1.03 10.29 12.62
C ILE A 46 0.18 11.04 13.18
N ILE A 47 0.03 12.32 13.54
CA ILE A 47 1.11 13.17 14.09
C ILE A 47 1.91 12.46 15.21
N PRO A 48 1.29 11.96 16.31
CA PRO A 48 2.06 11.35 17.40
C PRO A 48 2.76 10.04 16.99
N ILE A 49 2.30 9.37 15.94
CA ILE A 49 2.96 8.16 15.41
C ILE A 49 4.28 8.56 14.73
N TYR A 50 4.27 9.63 13.93
CA TYR A 50 5.49 10.13 13.31
C TYR A 50 6.45 10.71 14.35
N ASP A 51 5.95 11.48 15.31
CA ASP A 51 6.74 12.07 16.41
C ASP A 51 7.45 10.99 17.26
N LYS A 52 6.82 9.82 17.44
CA LYS A 52 7.43 8.67 18.13
C LYS A 52 8.62 8.06 17.38
N HIS A 53 8.65 8.16 16.05
CA HIS A 53 9.57 7.39 15.21
C HIS A 53 10.60 8.25 14.47
N TYR A 54 10.37 9.55 14.36
CA TYR A 54 11.18 10.48 13.58
C TYR A 54 11.48 11.72 14.39
N THR A 55 12.70 12.22 14.28
CA THR A 55 13.05 13.56 14.76
C THR A 55 12.55 14.62 13.79
N GLU A 56 12.47 15.88 14.24
CA GLU A 56 12.14 17.02 13.37
C GLU A 56 13.07 17.08 12.14
N SER A 57 14.37 16.85 12.34
CA SER A 57 15.36 16.79 11.25
C SER A 57 15.10 15.64 10.26
N ASP A 58 14.65 14.48 10.73
CA ASP A 58 14.26 13.38 9.84
C ASP A 58 13.02 13.76 9.02
N ILE A 59 12.03 14.40 9.65
CA ILE A 59 10.82 14.88 8.96
C ILE A 59 11.18 15.91 7.90
N ASP A 60 12.05 16.88 8.18
CA ASP A 60 12.51 17.88 7.21
C ASP A 60 13.21 17.24 6.01
N GLN A 61 14.08 16.26 6.26
CA GLN A 61 14.76 15.53 5.20
C GLN A 61 13.78 14.69 4.36
N LEU A 62 12.80 14.05 4.99
CA LEU A 62 11.74 13.32 4.29
C LEU A 62 10.91 14.26 3.41
N ILE A 63 10.54 15.44 3.92
CA ILE A 63 9.83 16.47 3.15
C ILE A 63 10.67 16.90 1.95
N ALA A 64 11.96 17.20 2.15
CA ALA A 64 12.86 17.59 1.07
C ALA A 64 12.99 16.49 0.01
N PHE A 65 13.18 15.24 0.44
CA PHE A 65 13.26 14.09 -0.44
C PHE A 65 11.98 13.90 -1.26
N TYR A 66 10.82 13.83 -0.62
CA TYR A 66 9.55 13.60 -1.31
C TYR A 66 9.11 14.77 -2.20
N ASN A 67 9.60 15.98 -1.95
CA ASN A 67 9.39 17.13 -2.84
C ASN A 67 10.32 17.18 -4.05
N SER A 68 11.47 16.50 -3.98
CA SER A 68 12.43 16.43 -5.08
C SER A 68 11.84 15.73 -6.32
N PRO A 69 12.37 15.99 -7.54
CA PRO A 69 11.95 15.28 -8.75
C PRO A 69 12.07 13.76 -8.62
N ILE A 70 13.13 13.27 -7.97
CA ILE A 70 13.33 11.83 -7.77
C ILE A 70 12.36 11.24 -6.75
N GLY A 71 12.08 11.92 -5.64
CA GLY A 71 11.11 11.46 -4.65
C GLY A 71 9.68 11.41 -5.20
N LYS A 72 9.28 12.41 -5.99
CA LYS A 72 7.99 12.40 -6.70
C LYS A 72 7.91 11.26 -7.72
N LYS A 73 8.98 11.05 -8.51
CA LYS A 73 9.06 9.92 -9.46
C LYS A 73 8.94 8.59 -8.71
N MET A 74 9.70 8.41 -7.63
CA MET A 74 9.68 7.20 -6.81
C MET A 74 8.28 6.88 -6.32
N ILE A 75 7.57 7.85 -5.72
CA ILE A 75 6.18 7.68 -5.27
C ILE A 75 5.27 7.25 -6.42
N ALA A 76 5.40 7.89 -7.59
CA ALA A 76 4.55 7.62 -8.73
C ALA A 76 4.80 6.23 -9.33
N THR A 77 6.04 5.78 -9.37
CA THR A 77 6.43 4.50 -9.98
C THR A 77 6.42 3.32 -9.01
N MET A 78 6.39 3.56 -7.71
CA MET A 78 6.48 2.49 -6.69
C MET A 78 5.45 1.36 -6.86
N PRO A 79 4.16 1.61 -7.15
CA PRO A 79 3.19 0.52 -7.39
C PRO A 79 3.59 -0.37 -8.58
N GLN A 80 4.02 0.24 -9.68
CA GLN A 80 4.43 -0.47 -10.89
C GLN A 80 5.72 -1.29 -10.65
N VAL A 81 6.71 -0.69 -10.01
CA VAL A 81 7.96 -1.39 -9.66
C VAL A 81 7.67 -2.60 -8.77
N MET A 82 6.78 -2.46 -7.79
CA MET A 82 6.38 -3.57 -6.93
C MET A 82 5.70 -4.69 -7.73
N GLN A 83 4.78 -4.35 -8.63
CA GLN A 83 4.11 -5.31 -9.51
C GLN A 83 5.09 -6.07 -10.41
N GLU A 84 6.00 -5.35 -11.08
CA GLU A 84 7.02 -5.95 -11.93
C GLU A 84 7.96 -6.85 -11.14
N SER A 85 8.34 -6.43 -9.92
CA SER A 85 9.17 -7.22 -9.01
C SER A 85 8.50 -8.54 -8.60
N MET A 86 7.19 -8.51 -8.33
CA MET A 86 6.43 -9.74 -8.03
C MET A 86 6.43 -10.71 -9.20
N VAL A 87 6.22 -10.23 -10.43
CA VAL A 87 6.24 -11.06 -11.65
C VAL A 87 7.62 -11.68 -11.85
N ALA A 88 8.69 -10.90 -11.69
CA ALA A 88 10.06 -11.40 -11.77
C ALA A 88 10.34 -12.48 -10.71
N GLY A 89 9.89 -12.27 -9.47
CA GLY A 89 10.03 -13.24 -8.39
C GLY A 89 9.29 -14.55 -8.65
N GLN A 90 8.08 -14.49 -9.21
CA GLN A 90 7.32 -15.68 -9.61
C GLN A 90 8.04 -16.49 -10.70
N ALA A 91 8.57 -15.80 -11.73
CA ALA A 91 9.32 -16.45 -12.80
C ALA A 91 10.57 -17.15 -12.26
N TRP A 92 11.33 -16.48 -11.38
CA TRP A 92 12.48 -17.07 -10.73
C TRP A 92 12.12 -18.28 -9.86
N GLY A 93 11.04 -18.21 -9.07
CA GLY A 93 10.57 -19.32 -8.25
C GLY A 93 10.20 -20.56 -9.08
N LYS A 94 9.59 -20.36 -10.26
CA LYS A 94 9.30 -21.45 -11.21
C LYS A 94 10.57 -22.14 -11.69
N GLN A 95 11.59 -21.37 -12.08
CA GLN A 95 12.88 -21.90 -12.52
C GLN A 95 13.58 -22.72 -11.42
N ILE A 96 13.53 -22.24 -10.18
CA ILE A 96 14.09 -22.99 -9.04
C ILE A 96 13.33 -24.31 -8.84
N SER A 97 12.01 -24.28 -8.90
CA SER A 97 11.17 -25.49 -8.74
C SER A 97 11.48 -26.53 -9.82
N GLU A 98 11.62 -26.11 -11.07
CA GLU A 98 12.01 -26.99 -12.19
C GLU A 98 13.38 -27.63 -11.96
N LYS A 99 14.37 -26.86 -11.48
CA LYS A 99 15.72 -27.37 -11.13
C LYS A 99 15.68 -28.39 -9.99
N VAL A 100 14.87 -28.13 -8.96
CA VAL A 100 14.69 -29.05 -7.83
C VAL A 100 14.08 -30.37 -8.31
N ILE A 101 13.01 -30.31 -9.10
CA ILE A 101 12.35 -31.50 -9.65
C ILE A 101 13.32 -32.31 -10.53
N ALA A 102 14.12 -31.65 -11.36
CA ALA A 102 15.12 -32.32 -12.19
C ALA A 102 16.15 -33.08 -11.33
N LYS A 103 16.69 -32.45 -10.28
CA LYS A 103 17.65 -33.07 -9.37
C LYS A 103 17.06 -34.23 -8.57
N LEU A 104 15.81 -34.11 -8.13
CA LEU A 104 15.12 -35.21 -7.42
C LEU A 104 14.94 -36.43 -8.33
N LYS A 105 14.55 -36.23 -9.59
CA LYS A 105 14.42 -37.31 -10.58
C LYS A 105 15.76 -37.96 -10.90
N GLU A 106 16.83 -37.19 -10.99
CA GLU A 106 18.19 -37.70 -11.20
C GLU A 106 18.62 -38.59 -10.02
N LYS A 107 18.36 -38.16 -8.79
CA LYS A 107 18.68 -38.92 -7.59
C LYS A 107 17.87 -40.23 -7.48
N ASP A 108 16.56 -40.21 -7.74
CA ASP A 108 15.72 -41.44 -7.73
C ASP A 108 16.19 -42.48 -8.77
N LYS A 109 16.76 -42.03 -9.89
CA LYS A 109 17.34 -42.92 -10.91
C LYS A 109 18.71 -43.49 -10.53
N LEU A 110 19.46 -42.85 -9.63
CA LEU A 110 20.76 -43.33 -9.15
C LEU A 110 20.62 -44.34 -8.00
N GLU A 111 19.46 -44.36 -7.33
CA GLU A 111 19.16 -45.25 -6.19
C GLU A 111 18.41 -46.54 -6.60
N LYS A 112 18.13 -46.75 -7.90
CA LYS A 112 17.53 -47.97 -8.48
C LYS A 112 18.51 -48.70 -9.37
#